data_AF-A0AAV9DHK3-F1
#
_entry.id   AF-A0AAV9DHK3-F1
#
_cell.length_a   1.000
_cell.length_b   1.000
_cell.length_c   1.000
_cell.angle_alpha   90.00
_cell.angle_beta   90.00
_cell.angle_gamma   90.00
#
_symmetry.space_group_name_H-M   'P 1'
#
loop_
_entity.id
_entity.type
_entity.pdbx_description
1 polymer ?
#
loop_
_entity_poly.entity_id
_entity_poly.type
_entity_poly.pdbx_seq_one_letter_code
_entity_poly.pdbx_strand_id
1 'polypeptide(L)'
;MKMGFVEGKVEEERLFGDVVFPKTLLPSKTGEDLAIAVAKERNRLSEALKEHGVILVRGFDVGSAEDFSRVVEAFGWDEMGYVGATKRVKMANRVFSTNEIPLDRSINFHHEMALVRTHHCYG
;
A
#
# COMPACT_ATOMS: atom_id res chain seq x y z
N MET A 1 3.30 16.03 -19.84
CA MET A 1 3.18 16.07 -18.36
C MET A 1 4.16 15.01 -17.83
N LYS A 2 5.11 15.34 -16.95
CA LYS A 2 6.08 14.33 -16.46
C LYS A 2 5.40 13.48 -15.38
N MET A 3 5.32 12.17 -15.61
CA MET A 3 4.80 11.18 -14.66
C MET A 3 5.76 11.07 -13.47
N GLY A 4 5.25 10.86 -12.26
CA GLY A 4 5.99 10.62 -11.02
C GLY A 4 6.32 9.15 -10.76
N PHE A 5 5.81 8.23 -11.59
CA PHE A 5 6.14 6.80 -11.51
C PHE A 5 6.64 6.26 -12.85
N VAL A 6 7.67 5.42 -12.78
CA VAL A 6 8.09 4.52 -13.87
C VAL A 6 7.91 3.07 -13.45
N GLU A 7 7.69 2.19 -14.41
CA GLU A 7 7.51 0.76 -14.13
C GLU A 7 8.85 0.14 -13.72
N GLY A 8 8.82 -0.62 -12.63
CA GLY A 8 9.95 -1.38 -12.13
C GLY A 8 9.71 -2.88 -12.24
N LYS A 9 10.71 -3.64 -11.77
CA LYS A 9 10.67 -5.09 -11.70
C LYS A 9 11.23 -5.55 -10.36
N VAL A 10 10.67 -6.61 -9.77
CA VAL A 10 11.29 -7.36 -8.66
C VAL A 10 11.49 -8.82 -9.06
N GLU A 11 12.42 -9.52 -8.40
CA GLU A 11 12.73 -10.92 -8.73
C GLU A 11 11.53 -11.84 -8.45
N GLU A 12 10.77 -11.51 -7.42
CA GLU A 12 9.66 -12.32 -6.90
C GLU A 12 8.34 -12.13 -7.65
N GLU A 13 8.26 -11.17 -8.58
CA GLU A 13 7.03 -10.93 -9.34
C GLU A 13 6.66 -12.15 -10.19
N ARG A 14 5.36 -12.36 -10.36
CA ARG A 14 4.79 -13.46 -11.13
C ARG A 14 3.88 -12.92 -12.23
N LEU A 15 3.76 -13.68 -13.31
CA LEU A 15 2.78 -13.45 -14.36
C LEU A 15 1.61 -14.42 -14.19
N PHE A 16 0.41 -13.89 -14.09
CA PHE A 16 -0.85 -14.64 -14.09
C PHE A 16 -1.62 -14.28 -15.36
N GLY A 17 -1.46 -15.08 -16.41
CA GLY A 17 -1.84 -14.66 -17.76
C GLY A 17 -0.99 -13.47 -18.19
N ASP A 18 -1.64 -12.39 -18.60
CA ASP A 18 -0.98 -11.14 -19.01
C ASP A 18 -0.81 -10.13 -17.85
N VAL A 19 -1.22 -10.50 -16.63
CA VAL A 19 -1.18 -9.62 -15.46
C VAL A 19 0.06 -9.89 -14.62
N VAL A 20 0.91 -8.87 -14.43
CA VAL A 20 2.03 -8.89 -13.48
C VAL A 20 1.52 -8.72 -12.05
N PHE A 21 2.02 -9.56 -11.13
CA PHE A 21 1.69 -9.50 -9.71
C PHE A 21 2.93 -9.64 -8.82
N PRO A 22 3.22 -8.66 -7.93
CA PRO A 22 2.63 -7.33 -7.87
C PRO A 22 3.15 -6.42 -8.99
N LYS A 23 2.39 -5.39 -9.38
CA LYS A 23 2.92 -4.33 -10.25
C LYS A 23 3.91 -3.47 -9.47
N THR A 24 5.14 -3.33 -9.94
CA THR A 24 6.17 -2.52 -9.25
C THR A 24 6.27 -1.12 -9.86
N LEU A 25 6.24 -0.07 -9.02
CA LEU A 25 6.43 1.33 -9.41
C LEU A 25 7.63 1.94 -8.69
N LEU A 26 8.45 2.66 -9.44
CA LEU A 26 9.66 3.35 -9.00
C LEU A 26 9.53 4.87 -9.20
N PRO A 27 10.31 5.71 -8.49
CA PRO A 27 10.31 7.15 -8.73
C PRO A 27 10.77 7.47 -10.14
N SER A 28 10.11 8.43 -10.78
CA SER A 28 10.52 8.90 -12.11
C SER A 28 11.80 9.73 -12.07
N LYS A 29 12.12 10.29 -10.91
CA LYS A 29 13.28 11.14 -10.65
C LYS A 29 13.77 10.94 -9.23
N THR A 30 15.07 11.08 -9.04
CA THR A 30 15.69 11.10 -7.71
C THR A 30 15.10 12.22 -6.84
N GLY A 31 14.78 11.89 -5.58
CA GLY A 31 14.24 12.85 -4.61
C GLY A 31 12.77 13.22 -4.83
N GLU A 32 12.04 12.48 -5.66
CA GLU A 32 10.60 12.67 -5.82
C GLU A 32 9.85 12.32 -4.54
N ASP A 33 9.01 13.24 -4.04
CA ASP A 33 8.17 12.99 -2.87
C ASP A 33 7.00 12.07 -3.26
N LEU A 34 6.88 10.94 -2.55
CA LEU A 34 5.89 9.91 -2.87
C LEU A 34 4.45 10.40 -2.67
N ALA A 35 4.17 11.16 -1.61
CA ALA A 35 2.83 11.65 -1.35
C ALA A 35 2.37 12.62 -2.46
N ILE A 36 3.27 13.47 -2.95
CA ILE A 36 3.00 14.35 -4.10
C ILE A 36 2.77 13.53 -5.38
N ALA A 37 3.58 12.50 -5.64
CA ALA A 37 3.43 11.64 -6.80
C ALA A 37 2.08 10.88 -6.78
N VAL A 38 1.73 10.28 -5.64
CA VAL A 38 0.43 9.60 -5.43
C VAL A 38 -0.73 10.56 -5.65
N ALA A 39 -0.69 11.76 -5.05
CA ALA A 39 -1.77 12.74 -5.18
C ALA A 39 -2.01 13.18 -6.64
N LYS A 40 -0.94 13.29 -7.44
CA LYS A 40 -1.00 13.65 -8.87
C LYS A 40 -1.54 12.52 -9.75
N GLU A 41 -1.32 11.27 -9.38
CA GLU A 41 -1.61 10.10 -10.20
C GLU A 41 -2.66 9.16 -9.63
N ARG A 42 -3.48 9.63 -8.66
CA ARG A 42 -4.51 8.81 -7.98
C ARG A 42 -5.32 7.95 -8.94
N ASN A 43 -5.85 8.53 -10.01
CA ASN A 43 -6.70 7.80 -10.95
C ASN A 43 -5.94 6.66 -11.65
N ARG A 44 -4.71 6.93 -12.12
CA ARG A 44 -3.85 5.92 -12.75
C ARG A 44 -3.47 4.81 -11.76
N LEU A 45 -3.18 5.16 -10.51
CA LEU A 45 -2.88 4.18 -9.46
C LEU A 45 -4.10 3.32 -9.14
N SER A 46 -5.30 3.90 -9.06
CA SER A 46 -6.55 3.16 -8.86
C SER A 46 -6.87 2.22 -10.03
N GLU A 47 -6.64 2.64 -11.28
CA GLU A 47 -6.77 1.79 -12.46
C GLU A 47 -5.78 0.62 -12.44
N ALA A 48 -4.50 0.92 -12.17
CA ALA A 48 -3.47 -0.11 -12.04
C ALA A 48 -3.79 -1.08 -10.88
N LEU A 49 -4.36 -0.60 -9.77
CA LEU A 49 -4.74 -1.45 -8.64
C LEU A 49 -5.91 -2.37 -9.01
N LYS A 50 -6.88 -1.90 -9.80
CA LYS A 50 -7.98 -2.72 -10.33
C LYS A 50 -7.51 -3.81 -11.29
N GLU A 51 -6.50 -3.50 -12.10
CA GLU A 51 -5.93 -4.44 -13.06
C GLU A 51 -5.03 -5.49 -12.40
N HIS A 52 -4.11 -5.06 -11.53
CA HIS A 52 -3.06 -5.90 -10.97
C HIS A 52 -3.37 -6.46 -9.59
N GLY A 53 -4.39 -5.94 -8.90
CA GLY A 53 -4.77 -6.30 -7.53
C GLY A 53 -3.82 -5.79 -6.44
N VAL A 54 -2.51 -5.68 -6.73
CA VAL A 54 -1.49 -5.17 -5.80
C VAL A 54 -0.45 -4.33 -6.55
N ILE A 55 -0.10 -3.19 -5.95
CA ILE A 55 1.01 -2.34 -6.39
C ILE A 55 2.07 -2.30 -5.29
N LEU A 56 3.32 -2.59 -5.66
CA LEU A 56 4.51 -2.36 -4.85
C LEU A 56 5.16 -1.03 -5.26
N VAL A 57 5.24 -0.07 -4.34
CA VAL A 57 5.95 1.19 -4.56
C VAL A 57 7.31 1.12 -3.87
N ARG A 58 8.40 1.34 -4.62
CA ARG A 58 9.78 1.15 -4.14
C ARG A 58 10.70 2.29 -4.58
N GLY A 59 11.72 2.60 -3.79
CA GLY A 59 12.78 3.56 -4.14
C GLY A 59 12.47 5.02 -3.79
N PHE A 60 11.39 5.28 -3.06
CA PHE A 60 11.06 6.60 -2.50
C PHE A 60 11.62 6.75 -1.09
N ASP A 61 11.86 7.99 -0.67
CA ASP A 61 12.34 8.31 0.67
C ASP A 61 11.17 8.40 1.65
N VAL A 62 10.87 7.28 2.33
CA VAL A 62 9.84 7.16 3.37
C VAL A 62 10.51 6.57 4.61
N GLY A 63 10.99 7.44 5.51
CA GLY A 63 11.82 7.06 6.64
C GLY A 63 11.10 6.96 7.99
N SER A 64 9.84 7.44 8.07
CA SER A 64 9.07 7.54 9.31
C SER A 64 7.61 7.11 9.15
N ALA A 65 6.92 6.91 10.28
CA ALA A 65 5.49 6.63 10.29
C ALA A 65 4.68 7.83 9.77
N GLU A 66 5.15 9.06 10.03
CA GLU A 66 4.57 10.31 9.54
C GLU A 66 4.73 10.44 8.02
N ASP A 67 5.88 10.08 7.46
CA ASP A 67 6.06 10.04 6.00
C ASP A 67 5.10 9.05 5.36
N PHE A 68 4.97 7.86 5.94
CA PHE A 68 4.03 6.86 5.45
C PHE A 68 2.57 7.34 5.58
N SER A 69 2.22 8.01 6.69
CA SER A 69 0.90 8.65 6.89
C SER A 69 0.59 9.64 5.78
N ARG A 70 1.53 10.50 5.38
CA ARG A 70 1.34 11.45 4.26
C ARG A 70 1.01 10.74 2.96
N VAL A 71 1.65 9.59 2.71
CA VAL A 71 1.38 8.76 1.52
C VAL A 71 -0.01 8.13 1.59
N VAL A 72 -0.40 7.56 2.73
CA VAL A 72 -1.75 6.99 2.94
C VAL A 72 -2.84 8.05 2.71
N GLU A 73 -2.67 9.24 3.28
CA GLU A 73 -3.58 10.36 3.08
C GLU A 73 -3.60 10.84 1.62
N ALA A 74 -2.46 10.78 0.93
CA ALA A 74 -2.38 11.15 -0.47
C ALA A 74 -3.21 10.27 -1.40
N PHE A 75 -3.60 9.05 -1.02
CA PHE A 75 -4.56 8.26 -1.79
C PHE A 75 -5.99 8.80 -1.72
N GLY A 76 -6.35 9.52 -0.65
CA GLY A 76 -7.69 10.10 -0.47
C GLY A 76 -8.79 9.07 -0.17
N TRP A 77 -8.45 7.83 0.17
CA TRP A 77 -9.41 6.83 0.63
C TRP A 77 -9.88 7.12 2.04
N ASP A 78 -11.11 6.68 2.38
CA ASP A 78 -11.69 6.80 3.72
C ASP A 78 -11.02 5.83 4.72
N GLU A 79 -11.04 6.20 6.01
CA GLU A 79 -10.38 5.41 7.05
C GLU A 79 -11.32 4.31 7.48
N MET A 80 -10.86 3.07 7.44
CA MET A 80 -11.58 1.99 8.09
C MET A 80 -11.41 2.15 9.60
N GLY A 81 -12.51 2.42 10.31
CA GLY A 81 -12.54 2.33 11.76
C GLY A 81 -12.19 0.92 12.22
N TYR A 82 -11.19 0.78 13.09
CA TYR A 82 -10.77 -0.53 13.58
C TYR A 82 -11.84 -1.16 14.48
N VAL A 83 -12.31 -2.35 14.11
CA VAL A 83 -13.29 -3.15 14.85
C VAL A 83 -12.70 -4.53 15.15
N GLY A 84 -11.67 -4.57 16.00
CA GLY A 84 -10.99 -5.82 16.36
C GLY A 84 -10.65 -5.90 17.85
N ALA A 85 -10.46 -7.14 18.34
CA ALA A 85 -10.21 -7.41 19.74
C ALA A 85 -8.74 -7.24 20.16
N THR A 86 -7.84 -7.10 19.19
CA THR A 86 -6.40 -7.05 19.45
C THR A 86 -5.91 -5.62 19.59
N LYS A 87 -4.94 -5.38 20.48
CA LYS A 87 -4.38 -4.04 20.72
C LYS A 87 -3.51 -3.63 19.54
N ARG A 88 -3.73 -2.42 19.03
CA ARG A 88 -2.86 -1.77 18.03
C ARG A 88 -2.27 -0.49 18.63
N VAL A 89 -1.00 -0.22 18.39
CA VAL A 89 -0.35 1.03 18.81
C VAL A 89 -0.43 2.01 17.65
N LYS A 90 -0.99 3.20 17.88
CA LYS A 90 -1.01 4.27 16.88
C LYS A 90 0.41 4.83 16.73
N MET A 91 0.98 4.72 15.54
CA MET A 91 2.33 5.21 15.24
C MET A 91 2.28 6.61 14.62
N ALA A 92 1.30 6.85 13.73
CA ALA A 92 0.99 8.16 13.15
C ALA A 92 -0.50 8.22 12.78
N ASN A 93 -0.95 9.27 12.09
CA ASN A 93 -2.34 9.33 11.65
C ASN A 93 -2.64 8.18 10.67
N ARG A 94 -3.71 7.41 10.90
CA ARG A 94 -4.11 6.26 10.04
C ARG A 94 -3.04 5.17 9.88
N VAL A 95 -1.99 5.20 10.69
CA VAL A 95 -0.87 4.25 10.69
C VAL A 95 -0.75 3.65 12.09
N PHE A 96 -0.89 2.33 12.16
CA PHE A 96 -0.89 1.57 13.40
C PHE A 96 0.06 0.38 13.27
N SER A 97 0.67 -0.04 14.39
CA SER A 97 1.31 -1.34 14.44
C SER A 97 0.29 -2.47 14.28
N THR A 98 0.74 -3.62 13.80
CA THR A 98 -0.04 -4.86 13.84
C THR A 98 0.26 -5.62 15.13
N ASN A 99 -0.51 -6.69 15.37
CA ASN A 99 -0.22 -7.60 16.48
C ASN A 99 1.09 -8.33 16.21
N GLU A 100 1.87 -8.51 17.27
CA GLU A 100 3.07 -9.32 17.23
C GLU A 100 2.69 -10.76 17.58
N ILE A 101 2.67 -11.63 16.58
CA ILE A 101 2.79 -13.08 16.80
C ILE A 101 4.28 -13.37 17.02
N PRO A 102 4.66 -14.31 17.90
CA PRO A 102 6.05 -14.74 18.04
C PRO A 102 6.72 -15.01 16.68
N LEU A 103 7.97 -14.57 16.52
CA LEU A 103 8.69 -14.59 15.24
C LEU A 103 8.91 -16.01 14.68
N ASP A 104 8.81 -17.04 15.52
CA ASP A 104 8.92 -18.45 15.16
C ASP A 104 7.63 -19.03 14.56
N ARG A 105 6.55 -18.26 14.52
CA ARG A 105 5.25 -18.71 14.01
C ARG A 105 4.90 -18.05 12.69
N SER A 106 4.47 -18.87 11.75
CA SER A 106 3.92 -18.40 10.48
C SER A 106 2.48 -17.91 10.65
N ILE A 107 2.15 -16.84 9.93
CA ILE A 107 0.79 -16.34 9.79
C ILE A 107 0.18 -17.01 8.55
N ASN A 108 -0.93 -17.73 8.72
CA ASN A 108 -1.64 -18.35 7.60
C ASN A 108 -2.20 -17.29 6.65
N PHE A 109 -2.35 -17.61 5.35
CA PHE A 109 -3.02 -16.73 4.40
C PHE A 109 -4.49 -16.48 4.81
N HIS A 110 -4.90 -15.22 4.80
CA HIS A 110 -6.27 -14.78 5.10
C HIS A 110 -6.52 -13.40 4.47
N HIS A 111 -7.79 -13.03 4.32
CA HIS A 111 -8.17 -11.64 4.06
C HIS A 111 -8.28 -10.88 5.39
N GLU A 112 -7.83 -9.63 5.42
CA GLU A 112 -7.94 -8.78 6.61
C GLU A 112 -9.42 -8.63 7.00
N MET A 113 -9.73 -8.88 8.28
CA MET A 113 -11.08 -8.78 8.85
C MET A 113 -12.17 -9.60 8.13
N ALA A 114 -11.84 -10.74 7.52
CA ALA A 114 -12.75 -11.59 6.74
C ALA A 114 -14.05 -12.06 7.46
N LEU A 115 -14.11 -11.95 8.80
CA LEU A 115 -15.26 -12.37 9.61
C LEU A 115 -16.11 -11.19 10.11
N VAL A 116 -15.78 -9.95 9.73
CA VAL A 116 -16.52 -8.75 10.14
C VAL A 116 -17.56 -8.41 9.08
N ARG A 117 -18.74 -7.91 9.48
CA ARG A 117 -19.84 -7.62 8.53
C ARG A 117 -19.52 -6.48 7.56
N THR A 118 -18.77 -5.48 7.99
CA THR A 118 -18.33 -4.34 7.17
C THR A 118 -16.90 -4.58 6.71
N HIS A 119 -16.72 -4.64 5.39
CA HIS A 119 -15.43 -4.74 4.73
C HIS A 119 -15.10 -3.40 4.07
N HIS A 120 -13.85 -2.97 4.18
CA HIS A 120 -13.36 -1.80 3.46
C HIS A 120 -12.56 -2.25 2.25
N CYS A 121 -12.88 -1.68 1.10
CA CYS A 121 -12.11 -1.89 -0.13
C CYS A 121 -11.17 -0.71 -0.34
N TYR A 122 -9.99 -0.98 -0.90
CA TYR A 122 -9.09 0.02 -1.43
C TYR A 122 -9.13 -0.07 -2.96
N GLY A 123 -9.58 1.00 -3.64
CA GLY A 123 -9.65 1.08 -5.10
C GLY A 123 -10.98 0.70 -5.74
#